data_AF-A0A7V0MHS2-F1
#
_entry.id   AF-A0A7V0MHS2-F1
#
_cell.length_a   1.000
_cell.length_b   1.000
_cell.length_c   1.000
_cell.angle_alpha   90.00
_cell.angle_beta   90.00
_cell.angle_gamma   90.00
#
_symmetry.space_group_name_H-M   'P 1'
#
loop_
_entity.id
_entity.type
_entity.pdbx_description
1 polymer ?
#
loop_
_entity_poly.entity_id
_entity_poly.type
_entity_poly.pdbx_seq_one_letter_code
_entity_poly.pdbx_strand_id
1 'polypeptide(L)'
;MKYLIINADDFGLSNEINSAVLLAHQKGILTSASLMINEKAAKEAVSIAKDNPQLGVGIHLSLVHGFSALPRTEIAPIVNPSGKFSSNPVVSGMRFFFLKKCTKAIEKELEAQITKFLDTGLVPTHVDGHLNIHMHPTVIGILVPLLKKYNIS
;
A
#
# COMPACT_ATOMS: atom_id res chain seq x y z
N MET A 1 19.51 22.68 9.46
CA MET A 1 18.61 22.65 8.28
C MET A 1 17.31 21.96 8.66
N LYS A 2 16.18 22.37 8.09
CA LYS A 2 14.87 21.69 8.24
C LYS A 2 14.50 21.06 6.89
N TYR A 3 13.97 19.84 6.92
CA TYR A 3 13.48 19.12 5.74
C TYR A 3 11.97 18.95 5.86
N LEU A 4 11.25 19.01 4.73
CA LEU A 4 9.81 18.80 4.65
C LEU A 4 9.54 17.80 3.52
N ILE A 5 8.78 16.74 3.83
CA ILE A 5 8.26 15.79 2.86
C ILE A 5 6.76 16.03 2.75
N ILE A 6 6.28 16.26 1.53
CA ILE A 6 4.86 16.38 1.22
C ILE A 6 4.47 15.14 0.44
N ASN A 7 3.64 14.30 1.06
CA ASN A 7 3.21 13.01 0.52
C ASN A 7 1.76 13.08 0.04
N ALA A 8 1.48 12.42 -1.08
CA ALA A 8 0.12 12.17 -1.56
C ALA A 8 -0.23 10.70 -1.38
N ASP A 9 -1.32 10.43 -0.67
CA ASP A 9 -1.83 9.09 -0.45
C ASP A 9 -2.66 8.63 -1.66
N ASP A 10 -2.99 7.33 -1.68
CA ASP A 10 -3.86 6.69 -2.69
C ASP A 10 -3.37 6.76 -4.15
N PHE A 11 -2.07 6.99 -4.40
CA PHE A 11 -1.53 6.91 -5.76
C PHE A 11 -1.77 5.50 -6.32
N GLY A 12 -2.24 5.40 -7.56
CA GLY A 12 -2.69 4.14 -8.17
C GLY A 12 -4.16 3.78 -7.95
N LEU A 13 -4.89 4.48 -7.07
CA LEU A 13 -6.30 4.19 -6.81
C LEU A 13 -7.19 4.44 -8.05
N SER A 14 -7.00 5.56 -8.74
CA SER A 14 -7.70 5.91 -9.97
C SER A 14 -6.86 6.78 -10.90
N ASN A 15 -7.25 6.87 -12.18
CA ASN A 15 -6.55 7.70 -13.17
C ASN A 15 -6.60 9.19 -12.82
N GLU A 16 -7.69 9.64 -12.20
CA GLU A 16 -7.86 11.02 -11.74
C GLU A 16 -6.88 11.35 -10.60
N ILE A 17 -6.73 10.44 -9.63
CA ILE A 17 -5.77 10.61 -8.54
C ILE A 17 -4.34 10.60 -9.08
N ASN A 18 -4.04 9.68 -10.00
CA ASN A 18 -2.73 9.64 -10.68
C ASN A 18 -2.39 10.95 -11.39
N SER A 19 -3.37 11.50 -12.11
CA SER A 19 -3.23 12.78 -12.81
C SER A 19 -3.01 13.94 -11.84
N ALA A 20 -3.71 13.94 -10.71
CA ALA A 20 -3.53 14.94 -9.65
C ALA A 20 -2.14 14.85 -9.01
N VAL A 21 -1.66 13.64 -8.71
CA VAL A 21 -0.29 13.40 -8.19
C VAL A 21 0.76 13.91 -9.16
N LEU A 22 0.64 13.55 -10.44
CA LEU A 22 1.55 14.01 -11.49
C LEU A 22 1.58 15.54 -11.60
N LEU A 23 0.40 16.17 -11.63
CA LEU A 23 0.27 17.62 -11.72
C LEU A 23 0.89 18.32 -10.49
N ALA A 24 0.60 17.81 -9.28
CA ALA A 24 1.10 18.36 -8.03
C ALA A 24 2.62 18.17 -7.87
N HIS A 25 3.19 17.13 -8.46
CA HIS A 25 4.64 16.92 -8.50
C HIS A 25 5.31 17.84 -9.53
N GLN A 26 4.82 17.87 -10.77
CA GLN A 26 5.47 18.63 -11.85
C GLN A 26 5.27 20.14 -11.75
N LYS A 27 4.14 20.59 -11.19
CA LYS A 27 3.76 22.01 -11.14
C LYS A 27 3.51 22.51 -9.72
N GLY A 28 3.72 21.68 -8.72
CA GLY A 28 3.45 22.01 -7.32
C GLY A 28 4.64 21.70 -6.42
N ILE A 29 4.32 21.32 -5.18
CA ILE A 29 5.29 21.09 -4.09
C ILE A 29 5.35 19.63 -3.67
N LEU A 30 4.68 18.73 -4.40
CA LEU A 30 4.62 17.33 -4.01
C LEU A 30 5.97 16.66 -4.21
N THR A 31 6.53 16.11 -3.12
CA THR A 31 7.84 15.47 -3.12
C THR A 31 7.76 13.95 -3.10
N SER A 32 6.62 13.40 -2.67
CA SER A 32 6.44 11.96 -2.48
C SER A 32 4.99 11.53 -2.72
N ALA A 33 4.77 10.26 -3.03
CA ALA A 33 3.45 9.63 -3.08
C ALA A 33 3.49 8.16 -2.62
N SER A 34 2.41 7.69 -2.02
CA SER A 34 2.25 6.30 -1.56
C SER A 34 1.40 5.51 -2.55
N LEU A 35 1.98 4.48 -3.17
CA LEU A 35 1.36 3.70 -4.24
C LEU A 35 0.59 2.48 -3.71
N MET A 36 -0.71 2.42 -4.00
CA MET A 36 -1.55 1.24 -3.83
C MET A 36 -1.39 0.27 -5.01
N ILE A 37 -0.45 -0.67 -4.90
CA ILE A 37 -0.01 -1.52 -6.02
C ILE A 37 -1.09 -2.46 -6.60
N ASN A 38 -2.17 -2.70 -5.86
CA ASN A 38 -3.26 -3.60 -6.27
C ASN A 38 -4.45 -2.90 -6.92
N GLU A 39 -4.46 -1.56 -6.92
CA GLU A 39 -5.59 -0.82 -7.44
C GLU A 39 -5.60 -0.75 -8.97
N LYS A 40 -6.77 -0.39 -9.51
CA LYS A 40 -7.03 -0.45 -10.95
C LYS A 40 -6.08 0.41 -11.77
N ALA A 41 -5.66 1.55 -11.24
CA ALA A 41 -4.78 2.49 -11.92
C ALA A 41 -3.30 2.36 -11.49
N ALA A 42 -2.94 1.31 -10.75
CA ALA A 42 -1.56 1.10 -10.28
C ALA A 42 -0.56 0.99 -11.42
N LYS A 43 -0.93 0.38 -12.56
CA LYS A 43 -0.05 0.29 -13.73
C LYS A 43 0.31 1.64 -14.32
N GLU A 44 -0.67 2.55 -14.41
CA GLU A 44 -0.43 3.93 -14.88
C GLU A 44 0.43 4.68 -13.86
N ALA A 45 0.14 4.55 -12.57
CA ALA A 45 0.94 5.15 -11.51
C ALA A 45 2.42 4.72 -11.56
N VAL A 46 2.69 3.44 -11.82
CA VAL A 46 4.06 2.93 -12.03
C VAL A 46 4.72 3.57 -13.24
N SER A 47 4.00 3.76 -14.35
CA SER A 47 4.54 4.46 -15.53
C SER A 47 4.90 5.91 -15.19
N ILE A 48 3.98 6.62 -14.53
CA ILE A 48 4.19 8.00 -14.08
C ILE A 48 5.42 8.10 -13.16
N ALA A 49 5.56 7.18 -12.20
CA ALA A 49 6.71 7.15 -11.29
C ALA A 49 8.04 6.96 -12.05
N LYS A 50 8.07 6.07 -13.04
CA LYS A 50 9.27 5.83 -13.87
C LYS A 50 9.65 7.05 -14.72
N ASP A 51 8.65 7.77 -15.23
CA ASP A 51 8.86 8.97 -16.03
C ASP A 51 9.26 10.19 -15.17
N ASN A 52 9.09 10.11 -13.85
CA ASN A 52 9.36 11.19 -12.90
C ASN A 52 10.23 10.70 -11.73
N PRO A 53 11.52 10.37 -11.95
CA PRO A 53 12.39 9.73 -10.95
C PRO A 53 12.71 10.61 -9.72
N GLN A 54 12.32 11.89 -9.73
CA GLN A 54 12.46 12.80 -8.59
C GLN A 54 11.26 12.73 -7.62
N LEU A 55 10.16 12.06 -8.00
CA LEU A 55 9.05 11.78 -7.12
C LEU A 55 9.43 10.59 -6.23
N GLY A 56 9.48 10.80 -4.91
CA GLY A 56 9.60 9.68 -3.97
C GLY A 56 8.35 8.79 -4.06
N VAL A 57 8.52 7.48 -4.13
CA VAL A 57 7.39 6.54 -4.19
C VAL A 57 7.49 5.52 -3.07
N GLY A 58 6.49 5.50 -2.20
CA GLY A 58 6.35 4.54 -1.12
C GLY A 58 5.35 3.44 -1.43
N ILE A 59 5.34 2.41 -0.58
CA ILE A 59 4.35 1.33 -0.62
C ILE A 59 3.17 1.73 0.26
N HIS A 60 1.98 1.89 -0.35
CA HIS A 60 0.73 2.14 0.39
C HIS A 60 0.00 0.82 0.63
N LEU A 61 0.22 0.22 1.80
CA LEU A 61 -0.37 -1.07 2.14
C LEU A 61 -1.89 -0.96 2.34
N SER A 62 -2.65 -1.87 1.74
CA SER A 62 -4.10 -1.96 1.93
C SER A 62 -4.52 -3.27 2.61
N LEU A 63 -5.36 -3.17 3.63
CA LEU A 63 -6.10 -4.29 4.22
C LEU A 63 -7.59 -3.94 4.43
N VAL A 64 -8.00 -2.74 3.99
CA VAL A 64 -9.34 -2.17 4.09
C VAL A 64 -9.53 -1.31 2.84
N HIS A 65 -10.68 -1.42 2.19
CA HIS A 65 -10.91 -0.90 0.84
C HIS A 65 -9.99 -1.51 -0.22
N GLY A 66 -10.42 -1.48 -1.49
CA GLY A 66 -9.56 -1.92 -2.58
C GLY A 66 -9.46 -3.43 -2.75
N PHE A 67 -8.38 -3.86 -3.41
CA PHE A 67 -8.17 -5.23 -3.87
C PHE A 67 -6.95 -5.89 -3.23
N SER A 68 -7.05 -7.20 -2.99
CA SER A 68 -5.92 -8.00 -2.54
C SER A 68 -4.93 -8.31 -3.66
N ALA A 69 -3.68 -8.55 -3.29
CA ALA A 69 -2.64 -9.08 -4.18
C ALA A 69 -2.84 -10.58 -4.40
N LEU A 70 -3.25 -11.30 -3.34
CA LEU A 70 -3.44 -12.75 -3.39
C LEU A 70 -4.88 -13.16 -3.74
N PRO A 71 -5.07 -14.34 -4.35
CA PRO A 71 -6.39 -14.90 -4.56
C PRO A 71 -7.05 -15.26 -3.22
N ARG A 72 -8.38 -15.19 -3.18
CA ARG A 72 -9.17 -15.52 -1.99
C ARG A 72 -8.84 -16.88 -1.38
N THR A 73 -8.48 -17.87 -2.18
CA THR A 73 -8.13 -19.23 -1.71
C THR A 73 -7.01 -19.22 -0.66
N GLU A 74 -6.16 -18.19 -0.65
CA GLU A 74 -5.05 -18.06 0.29
C GLU A 74 -5.33 -17.17 1.50
N ILE A 75 -6.27 -16.22 1.34
CA ILE A 75 -6.51 -15.13 2.31
C ILE A 75 -8.00 -14.91 2.63
N ALA A 76 -8.83 -15.94 2.44
CA ALA A 76 -10.29 -15.89 2.66
C ALA A 76 -10.76 -15.20 3.96
N PRO A 77 -10.03 -15.24 5.10
CA PRO A 77 -10.45 -14.54 6.31
C PRO A 77 -10.49 -13.00 6.23
N ILE A 78 -9.82 -12.38 5.24
CA ILE A 78 -9.69 -10.91 5.14
C ILE A 78 -10.29 -10.31 3.86
N VAL A 79 -10.76 -11.13 2.92
CA VAL A 79 -11.40 -10.68 1.68
C VAL A 79 -12.77 -11.30 1.45
N ASN A 80 -13.60 -10.60 0.68
CA ASN A 80 -14.89 -11.11 0.20
C ASN A 80 -14.70 -12.09 -1.00
N PRO A 81 -15.78 -12.71 -1.51
CA PRO A 81 -15.70 -13.62 -2.67
C PRO A 81 -15.05 -13.05 -3.93
N SER A 82 -15.07 -11.73 -4.10
CA SER A 82 -14.48 -11.01 -5.23
C SER A 82 -13.02 -10.56 -4.98
N GLY A 83 -12.38 -10.98 -3.89
CA GLY A 83 -11.01 -10.58 -3.55
C GLY A 83 -10.88 -9.12 -3.10
N LYS A 84 -11.98 -8.50 -2.64
CA LYS A 84 -11.95 -7.14 -2.09
C LYS A 84 -11.90 -7.16 -0.58
N PHE A 85 -11.19 -6.20 -0.01
CA PHE A 85 -11.19 -5.95 1.42
C PHE A 85 -12.53 -5.37 1.89
N SER A 86 -12.80 -5.44 3.19
CA SER A 86 -13.98 -4.81 3.78
C SER A 86 -13.92 -3.29 3.64
N SER A 87 -15.08 -2.63 3.59
CA SER A 87 -15.20 -1.17 3.70
C SER A 87 -15.37 -0.66 5.12
N ASN A 88 -15.32 -1.56 6.13
CA ASN A 88 -15.43 -1.18 7.53
C ASN A 88 -14.08 -1.32 8.24
N PRO A 89 -13.30 -0.23 8.39
CA PRO A 89 -11.98 -0.28 9.02
C PRO A 89 -12.03 -0.72 10.48
N VAL A 90 -13.03 -0.27 11.25
CA VAL A 90 -13.17 -0.57 12.68
C VAL A 90 -13.40 -2.06 12.91
N VAL A 91 -14.35 -2.65 12.19
CA VAL A 91 -14.66 -4.09 12.28
C VAL A 91 -13.48 -4.93 11.79
N SER A 92 -12.79 -4.47 10.74
CA SER A 92 -11.60 -5.16 10.23
C SER A 92 -10.45 -5.15 11.24
N GLY A 93 -10.14 -4.01 11.84
CA GLY A 93 -9.13 -3.90 12.89
C GLY A 93 -9.43 -4.81 14.09
N MET A 94 -10.66 -4.79 14.60
CA MET A 94 -11.09 -5.72 15.66
C MET A 94 -10.87 -7.18 15.27
N ARG A 95 -11.23 -7.57 14.04
CA ARG A 95 -10.99 -8.93 13.54
C ARG A 95 -9.51 -9.26 13.47
N PHE A 96 -8.67 -8.34 13.01
CA PHE A 96 -7.23 -8.55 12.90
C PHE A 96 -6.60 -8.78 14.27
N PHE A 97 -7.07 -8.06 15.29
CA PHE A 97 -6.59 -8.20 16.67
C PHE A 97 -7.02 -9.53 17.32
N PHE A 98 -8.29 -9.91 17.20
CA PHE A 98 -8.84 -11.04 17.97
C PHE A 98 -8.83 -12.39 17.21
N LEU A 99 -8.76 -12.40 15.88
CA LEU A 99 -8.88 -13.62 15.10
C LEU A 99 -7.53 -14.07 14.52
N LYS A 100 -6.93 -15.11 15.13
CA LYS A 100 -5.66 -15.71 14.66
C LYS A 100 -5.64 -16.12 13.18
N LYS A 101 -6.81 -16.50 12.62
CA LYS A 101 -6.94 -16.84 11.19
C LYS A 101 -6.66 -15.65 10.27
N CYS A 102 -6.85 -14.42 10.74
CA CYS A 102 -6.52 -13.21 9.99
C CYS A 102 -5.01 -12.96 9.97
N THR A 103 -4.29 -13.23 11.07
CA THR A 103 -2.84 -12.96 11.20
C THR A 103 -2.02 -13.58 10.05
N LYS A 104 -2.18 -14.89 9.79
CA LYS A 104 -1.46 -15.55 8.69
C LYS A 104 -1.86 -15.04 7.31
N ALA A 105 -3.13 -14.68 7.13
CA ALA A 105 -3.61 -14.13 5.87
C ALA A 105 -3.06 -12.72 5.62
N ILE A 106 -2.97 -11.90 6.66
CA ILE A 106 -2.37 -10.55 6.63
C ILE A 106 -0.90 -10.66 6.26
N GLU A 107 -0.13 -11.54 6.91
CA GLU A 107 1.30 -11.72 6.60
C GLU A 107 1.54 -12.05 5.13
N LYS A 108 0.82 -13.04 4.60
CA LYS A 108 0.89 -13.39 3.18
C LYS A 108 0.53 -12.22 2.27
N GLU A 109 -0.53 -11.51 2.59
CA GLU A 109 -1.02 -10.41 1.76
C GLU A 109 -0.08 -9.20 1.77
N LEU A 110 0.46 -8.83 2.93
CA LEU A 110 1.46 -7.76 3.05
C LEU A 110 2.73 -8.10 2.27
N GLU A 111 3.21 -9.34 2.40
CA GLU A 111 4.37 -9.81 1.65
C GLU A 111 4.12 -9.81 0.13
N ALA A 112 2.93 -10.20 -0.30
CA ALA A 112 2.54 -10.17 -1.71
C ALA A 112 2.46 -8.73 -2.25
N GLN A 113 1.93 -7.78 -1.48
CA GLN A 113 1.93 -6.35 -1.85
C GLN A 113 3.35 -5.80 -1.98
N ILE A 114 4.22 -6.08 -1.01
CA ILE A 114 5.62 -5.65 -1.05
C ILE A 114 6.32 -6.24 -2.27
N THR A 115 6.21 -7.55 -2.48
CA THR A 115 6.86 -8.24 -3.61
C THR A 115 6.35 -7.68 -4.94
N LYS A 116 5.04 -7.51 -5.10
CA LYS A 116 4.45 -6.96 -6.32
C LYS A 116 4.88 -5.52 -6.59
N PHE A 117 5.10 -4.71 -5.55
CA PHE A 117 5.68 -3.38 -5.71
C PHE A 117 7.12 -3.48 -6.21
N LEU A 118 7.95 -4.31 -5.57
CA LEU A 118 9.36 -4.49 -5.95
C LEU A 118 9.51 -5.02 -7.38
N ASP A 119 8.62 -5.90 -7.82
CA ASP A 119 8.58 -6.44 -9.20
C ASP A 119 8.34 -5.37 -10.26
N THR A 120 7.87 -4.18 -9.89
CA THR A 120 7.77 -3.04 -10.83
C THR A 120 9.13 -2.48 -11.22
N GLY A 121 10.18 -2.74 -10.43
CA GLY A 121 11.50 -2.13 -10.54
C GLY A 121 11.61 -0.74 -9.89
N LEU A 122 10.57 -0.24 -9.22
CA LEU A 122 10.66 0.96 -8.39
C LEU A 122 11.37 0.63 -7.07
N VAL A 123 12.15 1.60 -6.56
CA VAL A 123 12.78 1.50 -5.25
C VAL A 123 11.88 2.20 -4.23
N PRO A 124 11.34 1.50 -3.21
CA PRO A 124 10.45 2.13 -2.24
C PRO A 124 11.23 3.13 -1.37
N THR A 125 10.68 4.33 -1.20
CA THR A 125 11.29 5.36 -0.34
C THR A 125 10.77 5.32 1.10
N HIS A 126 9.58 4.74 1.31
CA HIS A 126 8.92 4.60 2.60
C HIS A 126 7.79 3.55 2.50
N VAL A 127 7.21 3.20 3.64
CA VAL A 127 6.03 2.35 3.73
C VAL A 127 5.04 2.94 4.72
N ASP A 128 3.80 3.04 4.30
CA ASP A 128 2.65 3.42 5.11
C ASP A 128 1.46 2.51 4.76
N GLY A 129 0.24 2.93 5.07
CA GLY A 129 -0.91 2.11 4.73
C GLY A 129 -2.21 2.87 4.84
N HIS A 130 -3.15 2.48 3.97
CA HIS A 130 -4.45 3.11 3.81
C HIS A 130 -5.18 3.19 5.14
N LEU A 131 -5.74 4.37 5.44
CA LEU A 131 -6.39 4.67 6.71
C LEU A 131 -5.51 4.38 7.94
N ASN A 132 -4.19 4.51 7.81
CA ASN A 132 -3.20 4.19 8.86
C ASN A 132 -3.23 2.74 9.36
N ILE A 133 -3.70 1.78 8.54
CA ILE A 133 -3.86 0.40 8.97
C ILE A 133 -2.53 -0.26 9.40
N HIS A 134 -1.42 0.21 8.86
CA HIS A 134 -0.07 -0.23 9.20
C HIS A 134 0.28 0.01 10.68
N MET A 135 -0.36 0.98 11.35
CA MET A 135 -0.15 1.28 12.77
C MET A 135 -0.90 0.34 13.72
N HIS A 136 -1.80 -0.50 13.20
CA HIS A 136 -2.51 -1.47 14.02
C HIS A 136 -1.51 -2.48 14.63
N PRO A 137 -1.58 -2.80 15.95
CA PRO A 137 -0.55 -3.60 16.63
C PRO A 137 -0.24 -4.96 15.97
N THR A 138 -1.26 -5.67 15.49
CA THR A 138 -1.07 -6.93 14.76
C THR A 138 -0.39 -6.71 13.41
N VAL A 139 -0.70 -5.61 12.72
CA VAL A 139 -0.19 -5.33 11.37
C VAL A 139 1.26 -4.88 11.46
N ILE A 140 1.57 -3.90 12.33
CA ILE A 140 2.96 -3.44 12.53
C ILE A 140 3.88 -4.56 13.01
N GLY A 141 3.40 -5.45 13.87
CA GLY A 141 4.15 -6.60 14.37
C GLY A 141 4.53 -7.61 13.28
N ILE A 142 3.75 -7.69 12.20
CA ILE A 142 4.04 -8.50 11.01
C ILE A 142 4.88 -7.72 10.00
N LEU A 143 4.57 -6.43 9.83
CA LEU A 143 5.18 -5.57 8.82
C LEU A 143 6.68 -5.37 9.09
N VAL A 144 7.09 -5.07 10.32
CA VAL A 144 8.50 -4.77 10.64
C VAL A 144 9.45 -5.93 10.25
N PRO A 145 9.17 -7.21 10.60
CA PRO A 145 9.95 -8.33 10.09
C PRO A 145 10.01 -8.43 8.57
N LEU A 146 8.90 -8.17 7.86
CA LEU A 146 8.87 -8.17 6.40
C LEU A 146 9.74 -7.05 5.82
N LEU A 147 9.65 -5.82 6.33
CA LEU A 147 10.49 -4.72 5.87
C LEU A 147 11.98 -5.04 6.02
N LYS A 148 12.38 -5.67 7.14
CA LYS A 148 13.75 -6.18 7.32
C LYS A 148 14.12 -7.26 6.29
N LYS A 149 13.22 -8.21 6.02
CA LYS A 149 13.44 -9.27 5.03
C LYS A 149 13.74 -8.71 3.63
N TYR A 150 13.09 -7.61 3.26
CA TYR A 150 13.22 -6.97 1.95
C TYR A 150 14.18 -5.77 1.93
N ASN A 151 14.90 -5.50 3.04
CA ASN A 151 15.80 -4.35 3.20
C ASN A 151 15.14 -2.99 2.92
N ILE A 152 13.88 -2.85 3.36
CA ILE A 152 13.12 -1.59 3.29
C ILE A 152 13.24 -0.92 4.66
N SER A 153 13.74 0.32 4.68
CA SER A 153 13.99 1.12 5.89
C SER A 153 12.76 1.84 6.40
#